data_AF-A0A7R9UKE7-F1
#
_entry.id   AF-A0A7R9UKE7-F1
#
_cell.length_a   1.000
_cell.length_b   1.000
_cell.length_c   1.000
_cell.angle_alpha   90.00
_cell.angle_beta   90.00
_cell.angle_gamma   90.00
#
_symmetry.space_group_name_H-M   'P 1'
#
loop_
_entity.id
_entity.type
_entity.pdbx_description
1 polymer ?
#
loop_
_entity_poly.entity_id
_entity_poly.type
_entity_poly.pdbx_seq_one_letter_code
_entity_poly.pdbx_strand_id
1 'polypeptide(L)'
;RVAGVRQQVEYYFSAENLSRDTFLRSQMGEADGRVGVPTIARFNRMRQLSADLALVAEALAESELVDISPQGVRPRVGWQQWLPSAVAAAAGGGGAGAAGRTSPQASVGAHADAIAVDGAD
;
A
#
# COMPACT_ATOMS: atom_id res chain seq x y z
N ARG A 1 -0.12 -16.45 13.43
CA ARG A 1 -0.55 -15.03 13.55
C ARG A 1 0.39 -14.10 12.78
N VAL A 2 1.68 -14.06 13.14
CA VAL A 2 2.72 -13.27 12.45
C VAL A 2 2.79 -13.55 10.93
N ALA A 3 2.82 -14.83 10.54
CA ALA A 3 2.86 -15.22 9.12
C ALA A 3 1.66 -14.70 8.29
N GLY A 4 0.47 -14.60 8.88
CA GLY A 4 -0.72 -14.09 8.18
C GLY A 4 -0.68 -12.57 7.99
N VAL A 5 -0.11 -11.85 8.95
CA VAL A 5 0.15 -10.40 8.83
C VAL A 5 1.17 -10.14 7.72
N ARG A 6 2.27 -10.88 7.71
CA ARG A 6 3.31 -10.77 6.67
C ARG A 6 2.74 -10.99 5.28
N GLN A 7 2.08 -12.14 5.05
CA GLN A 7 1.47 -12.46 3.74
C GLN A 7 0.48 -11.39 3.29
N GLN A 8 -0.31 -10.84 4.22
CA GLN A 8 -1.29 -9.82 3.87
C GLN A 8 -0.63 -8.52 3.41
N VAL A 9 0.46 -8.10 4.06
CA VAL A 9 1.21 -6.91 3.67
C VAL A 9 1.94 -7.13 2.35
N GLU A 10 2.57 -8.30 2.16
CA GLU A 10 3.21 -8.68 0.90
C GLU A 10 2.20 -8.67 -0.25
N TYR A 11 0.97 -9.13 -0.01
CA TYR A 11 -0.11 -9.06 -1.00
C TYR A 11 -0.48 -7.61 -1.36
N TYR A 12 -0.61 -6.71 -0.37
CA TYR A 12 -0.90 -5.29 -0.68
C TYR A 12 0.15 -4.66 -1.58
N PHE A 13 1.41 -5.00 -1.35
CA PHE A 13 2.54 -4.50 -2.13
C PHE A 13 2.88 -5.38 -3.34
N SER A 14 2.06 -6.38 -3.65
CA SER A 14 2.19 -7.18 -4.87
C SER A 14 1.89 -6.32 -6.11
N ALA A 15 2.50 -6.68 -7.24
CA ALA A 15 2.26 -5.99 -8.50
C ALA A 15 0.79 -6.03 -8.92
N GLU A 16 0.11 -7.15 -8.65
CA GLU A 16 -1.32 -7.32 -8.94
C GLU A 16 -2.16 -6.31 -8.15
N ASN A 17 -1.95 -6.21 -6.84
CA ASN A 17 -2.70 -5.25 -6.02
C ASN A 17 -2.34 -3.81 -6.38
N LEU A 18 -1.05 -3.47 -6.47
CA LEU A 18 -0.60 -2.12 -6.78
C LEU A 18 -1.09 -1.65 -8.16
N SER A 19 -1.29 -2.55 -9.13
CA SER A 19 -1.84 -2.17 -10.43
C SER A 19 -3.28 -1.62 -10.35
N ARG A 20 -4.06 -2.08 -9.37
CA ARG A 20 -5.49 -1.75 -9.21
C ARG A 20 -5.75 -0.78 -8.05
N ASP A 21 -4.93 -0.83 -7.01
CA ASP A 21 -5.12 -0.08 -5.76
C ASP A 21 -4.53 1.33 -5.86
N THR A 22 -5.34 2.23 -6.39
CA THR A 22 -4.98 3.66 -6.52
C THR A 22 -4.83 4.34 -5.17
N PHE A 23 -5.55 3.88 -4.14
CA PHE A 23 -5.43 4.43 -2.79
C PHE A 23 -4.04 4.12 -2.21
N LEU A 24 -3.61 2.86 -2.24
CA LEU A 24 -2.29 2.47 -1.74
C LEU A 24 -1.17 3.21 -2.47
N ARG A 25 -1.29 3.35 -3.80
CA ARG A 25 -0.34 4.13 -4.61
C ARG A 25 -0.32 5.60 -4.27
N SER A 26 -1.48 6.20 -3.99
CA SER A 26 -1.56 7.61 -3.56
C SER A 26 -0.90 7.85 -2.19
N GLN A 27 -0.82 6.81 -1.37
CA GLN A 27 -0.14 6.84 -0.07
C GLN A 27 1.37 6.60 -0.16
N MET A 28 1.91 6.16 -1.31
CA MET A 28 3.35 6.00 -1.50
C MET A 28 4.00 7.36 -1.69
N GLY A 29 4.91 7.74 -0.78
CA GLY A 29 5.63 9.00 -0.88
C GLY A 29 6.54 9.06 -2.11
N GLU A 30 6.59 10.19 -2.81
CA GLU A 30 7.45 10.37 -4.00
C GLU A 30 8.95 10.25 -3.68
N ALA A 31 9.36 10.60 -2.45
CA ALA A 31 10.77 10.59 -2.06
C ALA A 31 11.32 9.17 -1.79
N ASP A 32 10.49 8.29 -1.21
CA ASP A 32 10.96 7.00 -0.72
C ASP A 32 9.99 5.84 -0.94
N GLY A 33 8.82 6.07 -1.54
CA GLY A 33 7.83 5.05 -1.85
C GLY A 33 7.22 4.38 -0.62
N ARG A 34 7.36 4.99 0.57
CA ARG A 34 6.89 4.39 1.82
C ARG A 34 5.47 4.80 2.16
N VAL A 35 4.75 3.84 2.75
CA VAL A 35 3.42 4.01 3.33
C VAL A 35 3.53 3.82 4.84
N GLY A 36 3.01 4.78 5.61
CA GLY A 36 3.07 4.71 7.07
C GLY A 36 2.41 3.45 7.64
N VAL A 37 3.06 2.81 8.61
CA VAL A 37 2.52 1.64 9.34
C VAL A 37 1.10 1.89 9.89
N PRO A 38 0.77 3.08 10.45
CA PRO A 38 -0.59 3.38 10.90
C PRO A 38 -1.63 3.34 9.79
N THR A 39 -1.25 3.67 8.55
CA THR A 39 -2.14 3.60 7.38
C THR A 39 -2.48 2.15 7.05
N ILE A 40 -1.46 1.29 7.00
CA ILE A 40 -1.62 -0.15 6.73
C ILE A 40 -2.46 -0.81 7.83
N ALA A 41 -2.21 -0.46 9.09
CA ALA A 41 -2.97 -0.99 10.24
C ALA A 41 -4.46 -0.63 10.21
N ARG A 42 -4.87 0.41 9.48
CA ARG A 42 -6.28 0.80 9.32
C ARG A 42 -7.02 0.00 8.26
N PHE A 43 -6.32 -0.77 7.42
CA PHE A 43 -6.96 -1.56 6.38
C PHE A 43 -7.84 -2.65 6.99
N ASN A 44 -9.02 -2.86 6.42
CA ASN A 44 -10.04 -3.77 6.98
C ASN A 44 -9.48 -5.17 7.26
N ARG A 45 -8.69 -5.71 6.33
CA ARG A 45 -8.06 -7.03 6.47
C ARG A 45 -6.96 -7.03 7.53
N MET A 46 -6.20 -5.95 7.68
CA MET A 46 -5.18 -5.83 8.73
C MET A 46 -5.81 -5.74 10.11
N ARG A 47 -6.87 -4.94 10.26
CA ARG A 47 -7.63 -4.82 11.52
C ARG A 47 -8.21 -6.16 12.00
N GLN A 48 -8.52 -7.08 11.08
CA GLN A 48 -9.00 -8.43 11.39
C GLN A 48 -7.86 -9.37 11.81
N LEU A 49 -6.64 -9.15 11.30
CA LEU A 49 -5.48 -10.00 11.57
C LEU A 49 -4.69 -9.57 12.81
N SER A 50 -4.49 -8.26 13.00
CA SER A 50 -3.77 -7.69 14.15
C SER A 50 -4.15 -6.23 14.38
N ALA A 51 -4.38 -5.86 15.64
CA ALA A 51 -4.46 -4.48 16.09
C ALA A 51 -3.13 -3.96 16.67
N ASP A 52 -2.13 -4.84 16.79
CA ASP A 52 -0.85 -4.54 17.42
C ASP A 52 0.19 -4.14 16.37
N LEU A 53 0.64 -2.88 16.45
CA LEU A 53 1.67 -2.30 15.59
C LEU A 53 3.03 -2.97 15.79
N ALA A 54 3.36 -3.41 17.00
CA ALA A 54 4.62 -4.09 17.28
C ALA A 54 4.67 -5.45 16.58
N LEU A 55 3.56 -6.20 16.63
CA LEU A 55 3.43 -7.48 15.93
C LEU A 55 3.50 -7.31 14.40
N VAL A 56 2.94 -6.22 13.87
CA VAL A 56 3.08 -5.88 12.44
C VAL A 56 4.55 -5.60 12.12
N ALA A 57 5.25 -4.83 12.95
CA ALA A 57 6.65 -4.52 12.69
C ALA A 57 7.55 -5.76 12.73
N GLU A 58 7.33 -6.63 13.71
CA GLU A 58 8.03 -7.92 13.84
C GLU A 58 7.77 -8.82 12.63
N ALA A 59 6.50 -8.96 12.21
CA ALA A 59 6.14 -9.80 11.07
C ALA A 59 6.81 -9.37 9.76
N LEU A 60 7.08 -8.08 9.60
CA LEU A 60 7.67 -7.51 8.40
C LEU A 60 9.20 -7.45 8.47
N ALA A 61 9.80 -7.57 9.66
CA ALA A 61 11.25 -7.56 9.81
C ALA A 61 11.92 -8.72 9.04
N GLU A 62 11.25 -9.88 8.97
CA GLU A 62 11.73 -11.07 8.27
C GLU A 62 11.21 -11.18 6.81
N SER A 63 10.52 -10.16 6.27
CA SER A 63 10.03 -10.22 4.89
C SER A 63 11.13 -9.89 3.88
N GLU A 64 11.25 -10.71 2.84
CA GLU A 64 12.15 -10.50 1.71
C GLU A 64 11.49 -9.70 0.55
N LEU A 65 10.18 -9.42 0.64
CA LEU A 65 9.46 -8.69 -0.41
C LEU A 65 9.23 -7.23 -0.05
N VAL A 66 9.06 -6.95 1.24
CA VAL A 66 8.84 -5.59 1.74
C VAL A 66 9.93 -5.16 2.72
N ASP A 67 10.22 -3.88 2.71
CA ASP A 67 11.15 -3.23 3.62
C ASP A 67 10.37 -2.41 4.64
N ILE A 68 10.68 -2.60 5.92
CA ILE A 68 10.09 -1.82 7.02
C ILE A 68 11.11 -0.86 7.61
N SER A 69 10.66 0.36 7.86
CA SER A 69 11.45 1.42 8.50
C SER A 69 10.56 2.23 9.45
N PRO A 70 11.15 3.11 10.29
CA PRO A 70 10.38 4.04 11.12
C PRO A 70 9.42 4.93 10.32
N GLN A 71 9.74 5.18 9.04
CA GLN A 71 8.93 6.03 8.15
C GLN A 71 7.79 5.29 7.46
N GLY A 72 7.80 3.95 7.50
CA GLY A 72 6.77 3.14 6.86
C GLY A 72 7.31 1.91 6.16
N VAL A 73 6.43 1.31 5.37
CA VAL A 73 6.63 0.06 4.63
C VAL A 73 6.59 0.35 3.13
N ARG A 74 7.44 -0.33 2.36
CA ARG A 74 7.43 -0.29 0.90
C ARG A 74 7.89 -1.63 0.29
N PRO A 75 7.65 -1.91 -0.99
CA PRO A 75 8.32 -2.99 -1.69
C PRO A 75 9.84 -2.79 -1.70
N ARG A 76 10.63 -3.86 -1.56
CA ARG A 76 12.10 -3.79 -1.64
C ARG A 76 12.58 -3.38 -3.04
N VAL A 77 11.87 -3.82 -4.08
CA VAL A 77 12.23 -3.64 -5.49
C VAL A 77 11.02 -3.16 -6.28
N GLY A 78 11.24 -2.36 -7.32
CA GLY A 78 10.20 -1.97 -8.27
C GLY A 78 9.10 -1.06 -7.70
N TRP A 79 9.32 -0.43 -6.54
CA TRP A 79 8.35 0.49 -5.95
C TRP A 79 8.23 1.79 -6.75
N GLN A 80 9.30 2.19 -7.45
CA GLN A 80 9.37 3.44 -8.22
C GLN A 80 8.32 3.49 -9.35
N GLN A 81 8.02 2.35 -9.97
CA GLN A 81 7.08 2.29 -11.09
C GLN A 81 5.62 2.55 -10.66
N TRP A 82 5.34 2.44 -9.36
CA TRP A 82 4.00 2.61 -8.80
C TRP A 82 3.73 4.03 -8.30
N LEU A 83 4.78 4.88 -8.26
CA LEU A 83 4.66 6.28 -7.90
C LEU A 83 3.75 7.03 -8.89
N PRO A 84 2.98 8.02 -8.42
CA PRO A 84 2.21 8.89 -9.30
C PRO A 84 3.04 9.49 -10.43
N SER A 85 4.27 9.94 -10.15
CA SER A 85 5.19 10.46 -11.16
C SER A 85 5.53 9.44 -12.26
N ALA A 86 5.79 8.17 -11.91
CA ALA A 86 6.14 7.14 -12.87
C ALA A 86 4.96 6.77 -13.79
N VAL A 87 3.75 6.72 -13.23
CA VAL A 87 2.55 6.44 -14.03
C VAL A 87 2.15 7.62 -14.90
N ALA A 88 2.36 8.86 -14.42
CA ALA A 88 2.21 10.05 -15.25
C ALA A 88 3.23 10.07 -16.41
N ALA A 89 4.48 9.70 -16.16
CA ALA A 89 5.50 9.59 -17.20
C ALA A 89 5.17 8.49 -18.24
N ALA A 90 4.62 7.35 -17.80
CA ALA A 90 4.19 6.28 -18.70
C ALA A 90 2.95 6.67 -19.53
N ALA A 91 2.05 7.48 -18.96
CA ALA A 91 0.86 7.99 -19.65
C ALA A 91 1.13 9.23 -20.52
N GLY A 92 2.27 9.90 -20.32
CA GLY A 92 2.55 11.22 -20.90
C GLY A 92 4.01 11.35 -21.36
N GLY A 93 4.27 10.96 -22.61
CA GLY A 93 5.31 11.61 -23.40
C GLY A 93 4.90 13.06 -23.67
N GLY A 94 5.08 13.95 -22.70
CA GLY A 94 4.73 15.37 -22.87
C GLY A 94 4.75 16.20 -21.59
N GLY A 95 5.89 16.83 -21.30
CA GLY A 95 5.97 18.22 -20.83
C GLY A 95 5.64 18.56 -19.37
N ALA A 96 6.71 18.88 -18.63
CA ALA A 96 6.90 20.04 -17.73
C ALA A 96 5.82 20.44 -16.70
N GLY A 97 6.26 20.65 -15.45
CA GLY A 97 5.67 21.67 -14.60
C GLY A 97 5.68 21.38 -13.11
N ALA A 98 6.30 22.28 -12.35
CA ALA A 98 6.58 22.18 -10.93
C ALA A 98 5.38 22.43 -9.99
N ALA A 99 5.65 22.15 -8.71
CA ALA A 99 5.22 22.91 -7.53
C ALA A 99 3.80 22.71 -6.98
N GLY A 100 3.75 21.98 -5.87
CA GLY A 100 3.37 22.58 -4.58
C GLY A 100 1.89 22.62 -4.20
N ARG A 101 1.69 22.23 -2.93
CA ARG A 101 0.70 22.73 -1.95
C ARG A 101 -0.51 21.85 -1.64
N THR A 102 -0.56 21.54 -0.34
CA THR A 102 -1.71 21.59 0.57
C THR A 102 -2.84 20.58 0.36
N SER A 103 -2.94 19.64 1.29
CA SER A 103 -4.16 18.91 1.62
C SER A 103 -5.28 19.89 2.01
N PRO A 104 -6.49 19.70 1.48
CA PRO A 104 -7.64 19.65 2.37
C PRO A 104 -8.54 18.44 2.10
N GLN A 105 -9.01 17.83 3.19
CA GLN A 105 -10.17 16.96 3.35
C GLN A 105 -10.50 15.94 2.24
N ALA A 106 -10.22 14.67 2.54
CA ALA A 106 -10.85 13.54 1.87
C ALA A 106 -12.21 13.23 2.52
N SER A 107 -13.27 13.65 1.86
CA SER A 107 -14.65 13.23 2.09
C SER A 107 -14.97 12.06 1.16
N VAL A 108 -15.37 10.94 1.74
CA VAL A 108 -16.34 9.90 1.30
C VAL A 108 -16.26 9.27 -0.11
N GLY A 109 -16.44 7.93 -0.15
CA GLY A 109 -16.78 7.12 -1.33
C GLY A 109 -15.68 6.12 -1.69
N ALA A 110 -15.63 4.83 -1.28
CA ALA A 110 -16.61 3.74 -1.21
C ALA A 110 -16.88 3.01 -2.54
N HIS A 111 -16.00 2.09 -2.98
CA HIS A 111 -16.33 1.03 -3.96
C HIS A 111 -15.38 -0.17 -3.71
N ALA A 112 -15.76 -1.15 -2.90
CA ALA A 112 -16.43 -2.38 -3.32
C ALA A 112 -15.56 -3.23 -4.27
N ASP A 113 -15.12 -4.40 -3.80
CA ASP A 113 -15.27 -5.60 -4.62
C ASP A 113 -15.58 -6.81 -3.72
N ALA A 114 -16.65 -7.48 -4.11
CA ALA A 114 -17.24 -8.61 -3.43
C ALA A 114 -16.43 -9.88 -3.66
N ILE A 115 -16.44 -10.78 -2.68
CA ILE A 115 -16.31 -12.20 -3.01
C ILE A 115 -17.49 -12.90 -2.33
N ALA A 116 -18.46 -13.28 -3.14
CA ALA A 116 -19.51 -14.21 -2.81
C ALA A 116 -19.27 -15.54 -3.55
N VAL A 117 -19.81 -16.62 -2.97
CA VAL A 117 -20.08 -17.97 -3.54
C VAL A 117 -18.86 -18.92 -3.52
N ASP A 118 -18.92 -20.17 -3.04
CA ASP A 118 -19.99 -21.18 -2.85
C ASP A 118 -19.62 -22.12 -1.66
N GLY A 119 -20.54 -22.65 -0.83
CA GLY A 119 -21.19 -23.95 -1.06
C GLY A 119 -20.36 -25.10 -0.42
N ALA A 120 -20.73 -25.58 0.78
CA ALA A 120 -21.48 -26.83 0.99
C ALA A 120 -20.69 -28.12 0.67
N ASP A 121 -20.06 -28.72 1.69
CA ASP A 121 -20.40 -30.06 2.26
C ASP A 121 -19.60 -30.26 3.57
#